data_AF-A0AAV9BCT4-F1
#
_entry.id   AF-A0AAV9BCT4-F1
#
_cell.length_a   1.000
_cell.length_b   1.000
_cell.length_c   1.000
_cell.angle_alpha   90.00
_cell.angle_beta   90.00
_cell.angle_gamma   90.00
#
_symmetry.space_group_name_H-M   'P 1'
#
loop_
_entity.id
_entity.type
_entity.pdbx_description
1 polymer ?
#
loop_
_entity_poly.entity_id
_entity_poly.type
_entity_poly.pdbx_seq_one_letter_code
_entity_poly.pdbx_strand_id
1 'polypeptide(L)'
;MRVNPLMERQLWEHVDLPYTVQPPLSHRPRGKPKKKRIRDPNESKKNKRMYKCGRCGNWGHHRSSCKESLKVIEVHGQKAQPK
;
A
#
# COMPACT_ATOMS: atom_id res chain seq x y z
N MET A 1 35.51 21.09 -26.01
CA MET A 1 35.08 20.22 -27.14
C MET A 1 33.87 20.87 -27.79
N ARG A 2 33.95 21.16 -29.09
CA ARG A 2 32.83 21.73 -29.85
C ARG A 2 31.95 20.56 -30.30
N VAL A 3 30.76 20.42 -29.72
CA VAL A 3 29.77 19.46 -30.21
C VAL A 3 29.14 20.09 -31.44
N ASN A 4 29.44 19.56 -32.62
CA ASN A 4 28.75 19.98 -33.83
C ASN A 4 27.28 19.58 -33.68
N PRO A 5 26.33 20.51 -33.86
CA PRO A 5 24.91 20.16 -33.81
C PRO A 5 24.65 19.14 -34.92
N LEU A 6 24.09 17.99 -34.54
CA LEU A 6 23.64 16.98 -35.51
C LEU A 6 22.54 17.62 -36.35
N MET A 7 22.95 18.08 -37.54
CA MET A 7 22.12 18.61 -38.60
C MET A 7 21.08 17.56 -38.96
N GLU A 8 19.80 17.95 -38.90
CA GLU A 8 18.60 17.32 -39.46
C GLU A 8 18.45 15.79 -39.28
N ARG A 9 17.21 15.32 -39.06
CA ARG A 9 16.93 13.89 -38.82
C ARG A 9 17.48 12.95 -39.92
N GLN A 10 17.74 13.51 -41.10
CA GLN A 10 18.30 12.84 -42.28
C GLN A 10 19.77 12.39 -42.16
N LEU A 11 20.55 12.95 -41.22
CA LEU A 11 21.94 12.53 -41.00
C LEU A 11 22.06 11.29 -40.08
N TRP A 12 20.95 10.84 -39.49
CA TRP A 12 21.00 9.68 -38.59
C TRP A 12 21.21 8.42 -39.43
N GLU A 13 22.26 7.67 -39.13
CA GLU A 13 22.48 6.38 -39.77
C GLU A 13 21.33 5.43 -39.42
N HIS A 14 20.68 4.89 -40.43
CA HIS A 14 19.67 3.85 -40.25
C HIS A 14 20.40 2.54 -39.95
N VAL A 15 20.35 2.11 -38.69
CA VAL A 15 20.92 0.84 -38.27
C VAL A 15 19.85 -0.24 -38.34
N ASP A 16 20.02 -1.19 -39.26
CA ASP A 16 19.21 -2.40 -39.32
C ASP A 16 19.64 -3.34 -38.19
N LEU A 17 18.93 -3.27 -37.07
CA LEU A 17 19.15 -4.16 -35.93
C LEU A 17 18.65 -5.56 -36.30
N PRO A 18 19.42 -6.64 -36.04
CA PRO A 18 18.98 -8.01 -36.31
C PRO A 18 17.88 -8.49 -35.34
N TYR A 19 17.39 -7.62 -34.46
CA TYR A 19 16.35 -7.92 -33.48
C TYR A 19 15.39 -6.74 -33.31
N THR A 20 14.14 -7.05 -33.00
CA THR A 20 13.11 -6.06 -32.73
C THR A 20 13.11 -5.68 -31.25
N VAL A 21 13.23 -4.39 -30.94
CA VAL A 21 13.05 -3.88 -29.57
C VAL A 21 11.55 -3.91 -29.25
N GLN A 22 11.13 -4.85 -28.40
CA GLN A 22 9.76 -4.90 -27.92
C GLN A 22 9.53 -3.82 -26.86
N PRO A 23 8.31 -3.24 -26.79
CA PRO A 23 7.95 -2.37 -25.70
C PRO A 23 8.07 -3.12 -24.37
N PRO A 24 8.38 -2.42 -23.26
CA PRO A 24 8.44 -3.06 -21.95
C PRO A 24 7.11 -3.74 -21.66
N LEU A 25 7.19 -4.97 -21.13
CA LEU A 25 6.03 -5.75 -20.72
C LEU A 25 5.30 -5.01 -19.60
N SER A 26 4.26 -4.25 -19.93
CA SER A 26 3.38 -3.63 -18.94
C SER A 26 2.26 -4.59 -18.59
N HIS A 27 2.41 -5.33 -17.48
CA HIS A 27 1.40 -6.27 -16.98
C HIS A 27 0.13 -5.55 -16.46
N ARG A 28 0.09 -4.22 -16.54
CA ARG A 28 -0.97 -3.41 -15.95
C ARG A 28 -1.73 -2.64 -17.02
N PRO A 29 -3.07 -2.75 -17.09
CA PRO A 29 -3.86 -1.91 -17.98
C PRO A 29 -3.69 -0.44 -17.59
N ARG A 30 -3.59 0.43 -18.60
CA ARG A 30 -3.50 1.88 -18.43
C ARG A 30 -4.71 2.35 -17.60
N GLY A 31 -4.48 3.21 -16.60
CA GLY A 31 -5.55 3.96 -15.90
C GLY A 31 -5.98 3.46 -14.52
N LYS A 32 -5.72 2.21 -14.09
CA LYS A 32 -6.04 1.83 -12.69
C LYS A 32 -4.89 2.21 -11.76
N PRO A 33 -5.05 3.11 -10.78
CA PRO A 33 -4.05 3.36 -9.74
C PRO A 33 -3.89 2.15 -8.82
N LYS A 34 -2.70 1.95 -8.24
CA LYS A 34 -2.41 0.80 -7.35
C LYS A 34 -3.17 0.99 -6.04
N LYS A 35 -3.81 -0.05 -5.49
CA LYS A 35 -4.47 0.03 -4.15
C LYS A 35 -3.46 0.43 -3.05
N LYS A 36 -2.19 0.05 -3.22
CA LYS A 36 -1.06 0.49 -2.38
C LYS A 36 0.02 1.12 -3.26
N ARG A 37 0.36 2.38 -3.01
CA ARG A 37 1.48 3.06 -3.70
C ARG A 37 2.81 2.32 -3.45
N ILE A 38 3.70 2.33 -4.45
CA ILE A 38 5.10 1.89 -4.29
C ILE A 38 5.82 2.94 -3.44
N ARG A 39 6.46 2.52 -2.35
CA ARG A 39 7.15 3.41 -1.42
C ARG A 39 8.64 3.43 -1.71
N ASP A 40 9.28 4.56 -1.43
CA ASP A 40 10.72 4.64 -1.45
C ASP A 40 11.33 3.85 -0.29
N PRO A 41 12.55 3.31 -0.42
CA PRO A 41 13.19 2.51 0.63
C PRO A 41 13.32 3.23 1.98
N ASN A 42 13.47 4.56 1.95
CA ASN A 42 13.63 5.40 3.14
C ASN A 42 12.31 6.02 3.64
N GLU A 43 11.17 5.66 3.05
CA GLU A 43 9.87 6.21 3.44
C GLU A 43 9.30 5.50 4.67
N SER A 44 9.01 6.26 5.74
CA SER A 44 8.50 5.69 6.98
C SER A 44 7.11 5.05 6.81
N LYS A 45 6.95 3.84 7.33
CA LYS A 45 5.67 3.13 7.30
C LYS A 45 4.78 3.65 8.41
N LYS A 46 3.71 4.39 8.05
CA LYS A 46 2.63 4.66 9.02
C LYS A 46 2.12 3.33 9.59
N ASN A 47 2.20 3.20 10.92
CA ASN A 47 1.67 2.04 11.63
C ASN A 47 0.17 1.94 11.37
N LYS A 48 -0.30 0.74 11.07
CA LYS A 48 -1.73 0.48 10.94
C LYS A 48 -2.33 0.66 12.32
N ARG A 49 -3.33 1.55 12.45
CA ARG A 49 -4.04 1.73 13.73
C ARG A 49 -4.61 0.39 14.17
N MET A 50 -4.22 -0.04 15.36
CA MET A 50 -4.79 -1.22 16.01
C MET A 50 -6.00 -0.76 16.81
N TYR A 51 -7.10 -1.50 16.70
CA TYR A 51 -8.33 -1.23 17.46
C TYR A 51 -8.44 -2.23 18.60
N LYS A 52 -8.98 -1.79 19.73
CA LYS A 52 -9.34 -2.66 20.86
C LYS A 52 -10.74 -3.23 20.62
N CYS A 53 -10.88 -4.54 20.67
CA CYS A 53 -12.16 -5.20 20.49
C CYS A 53 -13.07 -4.96 21.71
N GLY A 54 -14.27 -4.43 21.50
CA GLY A 54 -15.24 -4.22 22.58
C GLY A 54 -15.88 -5.49 23.14
N ARG A 55 -15.67 -6.66 22.52
CA ARG A 55 -16.19 -7.95 23.01
C ARG A 55 -15.19 -8.68 23.91
N CYS A 56 -13.94 -8.82 23.45
CA CYS A 56 -12.92 -9.57 24.18
C CYS A 56 -11.81 -8.71 24.80
N GLY A 57 -11.75 -7.43 24.48
CA GLY A 57 -10.71 -6.52 24.98
C GLY A 57 -9.35 -6.62 24.27
N ASN A 58 -9.17 -7.58 23.35
CA ASN A 58 -7.92 -7.79 22.63
C ASN A 58 -7.72 -6.78 21.48
N TRP A 59 -6.45 -6.48 21.16
CA TRP A 59 -6.08 -5.56 20.08
C TRP A 59 -6.03 -6.26 18.72
N GLY A 60 -6.24 -5.48 17.65
CA GLY A 60 -6.00 -5.90 16.26
C GLY A 60 -7.24 -6.30 15.48
N HIS A 61 -8.43 -6.26 16.08
CA HIS A 61 -9.69 -6.56 15.39
C HIS A 61 -10.89 -5.77 15.95
N HIS A 62 -11.95 -5.70 15.16
CA HIS A 62 -13.20 -5.03 15.54
C HIS A 62 -14.16 -6.04 16.19
N ARG A 63 -15.18 -5.55 16.92
CA ARG A 63 -16.23 -6.39 17.53
C ARG A 63 -16.92 -7.31 16.51
N SER A 64 -17.12 -6.83 15.28
CA SER A 64 -17.76 -7.59 14.19
C SER A 64 -16.94 -8.77 13.69
N SER A 65 -15.61 -8.67 13.72
CA SER A 65 -14.69 -9.72 13.27
C SER A 65 -14.15 -10.58 14.43
N CYS A 66 -14.72 -10.45 15.63
CA CYS A 66 -14.27 -11.16 16.82
C CYS A 66 -14.77 -12.61 16.80
N LYS A 67 -13.83 -13.57 16.89
CA LYS A 67 -14.09 -15.01 16.93
C LYS A 67 -14.31 -15.56 18.35
N GLU A 68 -14.00 -14.77 19.37
CA GLU A 68 -14.22 -15.16 20.75
C GLU A 68 -15.73 -15.13 21.08
N SER A 69 -16.17 -16.13 21.85
CA SER A 69 -17.49 -16.15 22.46
C SER A 69 -17.66 -14.98 23.43
N LEU A 70 -18.90 -14.57 23.70
CA LEU A 70 -19.19 -13.50 24.65
C LEU A 70 -18.66 -13.91 26.03
N LYS A 71 -17.58 -13.27 26.50
CA LYS A 71 -17.20 -13.36 27.90
C LYS A 71 -18.28 -12.62 28.68
N VAL A 72 -19.00 -13.34 29.55
CA VAL A 72 -19.86 -12.71 30.55
C VAL A 72 -18.91 -11.91 31.43
N ILE A 73 -18.98 -10.58 31.29
CA ILE A 73 -18.25 -9.67 32.15
C ILE A 73 -18.94 -9.78 33.51
N GLU A 74 -18.35 -10.53 34.43
CA GLU A 74 -18.76 -10.55 35.83
C GLU A 74 -18.47 -9.17 36.41
N VAL A 75 -19.45 -8.27 36.29
CA VAL A 75 -19.52 -7.01 37.02
C VAL A 75 -19.63 -7.34 38.51
N HIS A 76 -18.49 -7.54 39.17
CA HIS A 76 -18.41 -7.54 40.61
C HIS A 76 -18.85 -6.15 41.08
N GLY A 77 -20.06 -6.10 41.62
CA GLY A 77 -20.77 -4.88 41.95
C GLY A 77 -20.01 -3.99 42.91
N GLN A 78 -19.85 -2.73 42.54
CA GLN A 78 -19.61 -1.65 43.49
C GLN A 78 -20.97 -1.01 43.76
N LYS A 79 -21.53 -1.31 44.93
CA LYS A 79 -22.78 -0.72 45.40
C LYS A 79 -22.61 0.80 45.52
N ALA A 80 -23.56 1.55 44.96
CA ALA A 80 -23.68 2.98 45.24
C ALA A 80 -24.09 3.16 46.71
N GLN A 81 -23.31 3.92 47.48
CA GLN A 81 -23.68 4.38 48.83
C GLN A 81 -24.61 5.59 48.68
N PRO A 82 -25.84 5.58 49.25
CA PRO A 82 -26.66 6.78 49.34
C PRO A 82 -26.10 7.73 50.42
N LYS A 83 -26.23 9.04 50.18
CA LYS A 83 -25.93 10.10 51.15
C LYS A 83 -27.01 10.20 52.23
#